data_AF-A0A1W1CI11-F1
#
_entry.id   AF-A0A1W1CI11-F1
#
_cell.length_a   1.000
_cell.length_b   1.000
_cell.length_c   1.000
_cell.angle_alpha   90.00
_cell.angle_beta   90.00
_cell.angle_gamma   90.00
#
_symmetry.space_group_name_H-M   'P 1'
#
loop_
_entity.id
_entity.type
_entity.pdbx_description
1 polymer ?
#
loop_
_entity_poly.entity_id
_entity_poly.type
_entity_poly.pdbx_seq_one_letter_code
_entity_poly.pdbx_strand_id
1 'polypeptide(L)'
;MPKSLQELNAKYIDSGFFSILEKKYRDLSDEELLKEFEFEQELNLFDNVQEIQDELLQETQNIVISLHTKEAIKKYFQEIEAQIEKRARYKNNKNKLDYRLIRRFLWTSFNNLYELDLTIITEEILHLSNSLREFAKIYNDFTRKTKYPSLAYDEVFLEKQLAYISMKKSNEKIVDEIKKLKFSEHYLEAILKKKKEKLEKEKKSKEYPKLLEEYRRVNGAYSDTIYICSVLREKYEENKKEMAIFERRYRAEFNQYFQKTATVYERVFLDILGAMAFEFDRILWEQAKKSPAIQTLFKEAQISGEYNAKTYLKYYLKTNKQDNSSEEMQELLDLYQYLNSLYMESILIVTDRADDAIEYKKSVKVVNKEQEVVSFTDEKLALKWAFQNNVKLLVVNEHLQNMTLSRFLQYYKKYSLSESQVLLLGNAKKLPCAITKQLPQGIMPHALAQEIEKLIDDKR
;
A
#
# COMPACT_ATOMS: atom_id res chain seq x y z
N MET A 1 15.97 2.49 -12.61
CA MET A 1 15.43 3.10 -11.37
C MET A 1 14.93 4.51 -11.69
N PRO A 2 13.64 4.81 -11.51
CA PRO A 2 13.15 6.17 -11.72
C PRO A 2 13.53 7.01 -10.50
N LYS A 3 14.31 8.06 -10.73
CA LYS A 3 14.63 9.08 -9.72
C LYS A 3 13.31 9.69 -9.24
N SER A 4 13.14 9.79 -7.93
CA SER A 4 11.93 10.35 -7.35
C SER A 4 11.72 11.79 -7.84
N LEU A 5 10.47 12.21 -8.05
CA LEU A 5 10.12 13.60 -8.40
C LEU A 5 10.71 14.63 -7.42
N GLN A 6 11.05 14.21 -6.20
CA GLN A 6 11.72 15.03 -5.19
C GLN A 6 13.20 15.28 -5.51
N GLU A 7 13.91 14.34 -6.13
CA GLU A 7 15.30 14.54 -6.60
C GLU A 7 15.35 15.38 -7.89
N LEU A 8 14.32 15.31 -8.73
CA LEU A 8 14.18 16.18 -9.89
C LEU A 8 13.82 17.62 -9.49
N ASN A 9 12.95 17.81 -8.49
CA ASN A 9 12.66 19.15 -7.97
C ASN A 9 13.84 19.75 -7.19
N ALA A 10 14.54 18.97 -6.35
CA ALA A 10 15.67 19.51 -5.58
C ALA A 10 16.87 19.95 -6.45
N LYS A 11 17.06 19.35 -7.64
CA LYS A 11 18.16 19.71 -8.56
C LYS A 11 17.87 20.91 -9.46
N TYR A 12 16.62 21.35 -9.55
CA TYR A 12 16.21 22.55 -10.30
C TYR A 12 16.08 23.81 -9.42
N ILE A 13 16.16 23.68 -8.09
CA ILE A 13 15.74 24.71 -7.11
C ILE A 13 16.92 25.51 -6.50
N ASP A 14 18.14 25.37 -7.03
CA ASP A 14 19.33 26.02 -6.47
C ASP A 14 19.99 26.95 -7.50
N SER A 15 19.75 28.27 -7.43
CA SER A 15 20.29 29.36 -8.30
C SER A 15 20.15 29.20 -9.84
N GLY A 16 19.75 28.02 -10.30
CA GLY A 16 19.78 27.59 -11.67
C GLY A 16 18.47 27.77 -12.40
N PHE A 17 17.32 27.85 -11.72
CA PHE A 17 16.03 28.03 -12.40
C PHE A 17 16.00 29.33 -13.22
N PHE A 18 16.36 30.46 -12.60
CA PHE A 18 16.47 31.74 -13.30
C PHE A 18 17.59 31.74 -14.33
N SER A 19 18.71 31.07 -14.06
CA SER A 19 19.81 30.90 -15.03
C SER A 19 19.39 30.07 -16.25
N ILE A 20 18.56 29.05 -16.08
CA ILE A 20 18.01 28.19 -17.15
C ILE A 20 16.99 28.96 -17.97
N LEU A 21 16.12 29.74 -17.32
CA LEU A 21 15.20 30.64 -18.02
C LEU A 21 15.98 31.69 -18.83
N GLU A 22 16.97 32.36 -18.22
CA GLU A 22 17.82 33.33 -18.91
C GLU A 22 18.57 32.72 -20.09
N LYS A 23 19.04 31.47 -19.97
CA LYS A 23 19.66 30.75 -21.09
C LYS A 23 18.65 30.44 -22.19
N LYS A 24 17.46 29.94 -21.83
CA LYS A 24 16.40 29.58 -22.79
C LYS A 24 16.01 30.76 -23.69
N TYR A 25 15.80 31.94 -23.12
CA TYR A 25 15.37 33.10 -23.90
C TYR A 25 16.52 33.79 -24.66
N ARG A 26 17.76 33.68 -24.17
CA ARG A 26 18.95 34.16 -24.89
C ARG A 26 19.24 33.37 -26.18
N ASP A 27 18.85 32.10 -26.22
CA ASP A 27 19.12 31.20 -27.35
C ASP A 27 18.06 31.27 -28.48
N LEU A 28 16.97 32.06 -28.31
CA LEU A 28 15.95 32.27 -29.35
C LEU A 28 16.44 33.23 -30.44
N SER A 29 16.13 32.95 -31.71
CA SER A 29 16.44 33.88 -32.80
C SER A 29 15.46 35.07 -32.87
N ASP A 30 15.91 36.19 -33.43
CA ASP A 30 15.10 37.40 -33.63
C ASP A 30 13.76 37.14 -34.34
N GLU A 31 13.71 36.20 -35.30
CA GLU A 31 12.48 35.83 -36.04
C GLU A 31 11.55 34.93 -35.22
N GLU A 32 12.10 34.04 -34.39
CA GLU A 32 11.33 33.20 -33.47
C GLU A 32 10.69 34.04 -32.37
N LEU A 33 11.42 35.02 -31.82
CA LEU A 33 10.90 36.00 -30.86
C LEU A 33 9.74 36.82 -31.43
N LEU A 34 9.83 37.22 -32.71
CA LEU A 34 8.77 37.98 -33.40
C LEU A 34 7.51 37.14 -33.64
N LYS A 35 7.65 35.85 -33.99
CA LYS A 35 6.50 34.94 -34.17
C LYS A 35 5.84 34.55 -32.85
N GLU A 36 6.62 34.35 -31.79
CA GLU A 36 6.12 34.04 -30.45
C GLU A 36 5.40 35.27 -29.85
N PHE A 37 5.85 36.48 -30.20
CA PHE A 37 5.20 37.75 -29.84
C PHE A 37 3.90 38.03 -30.61
N GLU A 38 3.83 37.70 -31.91
CA GLU A 38 2.57 37.79 -32.67
C GLU A 38 1.49 36.82 -32.16
N PHE A 39 1.89 35.71 -31.51
CA PHE A 39 0.96 34.76 -30.89
C PHE A 39 0.42 35.23 -29.52
N GLU A 40 1.13 36.13 -28.82
CA GLU A 40 0.74 36.64 -27.49
C GLU A 40 0.09 38.04 -27.50
N GLN A 41 -0.19 38.64 -28.67
CA GLN A 41 -0.89 39.92 -28.73
C GLN A 41 -2.42 39.82 -28.63
N GLU A 42 -2.88 39.73 -27.39
CA GLU A 42 -3.97 40.55 -26.86
C GLU A 42 -3.70 40.71 -25.36
N LEU A 43 -2.87 41.67 -24.95
CA LEU A 43 -2.90 42.24 -23.59
C LEU A 43 -1.99 43.47 -23.49
N ASN A 44 -2.57 44.56 -23.01
CA ASN A 44 -1.97 45.86 -22.72
C ASN A 44 -0.66 45.76 -21.92
N LEU A 45 0.48 45.67 -22.62
CA LEU A 45 1.83 45.62 -22.03
C LEU A 45 2.29 46.93 -21.37
N PHE A 46 1.54 48.04 -21.53
CA PHE A 46 1.93 49.35 -21.02
C PHE A 46 1.04 49.90 -19.88
N ASP A 47 -0.18 49.38 -19.69
CA ASP A 47 -1.15 50.03 -18.77
C ASP A 47 -1.34 49.32 -17.41
N ASN A 48 -0.92 48.06 -17.24
CA ASN A 48 -1.20 47.28 -16.02
C ASN A 48 0.03 46.93 -15.16
N VAL A 49 1.22 47.42 -15.51
CA VAL A 49 2.45 47.09 -14.79
C VAL A 49 2.42 47.62 -13.34
N GLN A 50 1.84 48.81 -13.14
CA GLN A 50 1.70 49.43 -11.81
C GLN A 50 0.69 48.70 -10.92
N GLU A 51 -0.47 48.28 -11.45
CA GLU A 51 -1.48 47.53 -10.68
C GLU A 51 -0.98 46.13 -10.26
N ILE A 52 -0.26 45.44 -11.16
CA ILE A 52 0.36 44.13 -10.87
C ILE A 52 1.45 44.30 -9.80
N GLN A 53 2.20 45.40 -9.85
CA GLN A 53 3.20 45.73 -8.85
C GLN A 53 2.58 45.96 -7.47
N ASP A 54 1.48 46.72 -7.39
CA ASP A 54 0.81 47.00 -6.11
C ASP A 54 0.12 45.75 -5.52
N GLU A 55 -0.39 44.83 -6.35
CA GLU A 55 -0.98 43.56 -5.90
C GLU A 55 0.09 42.56 -5.41
N LEU A 56 1.24 42.48 -6.09
CA LEU A 56 2.29 41.50 -5.80
C LEU A 56 3.30 41.94 -4.73
N LEU A 57 3.44 43.26 -4.50
CA LEU A 57 4.37 43.82 -3.51
C LEU A 57 3.76 44.08 -2.12
N GLN A 58 2.55 43.59 -1.84
CA GLN A 58 1.99 43.64 -0.48
C GLN A 58 2.98 43.08 0.56
N GLU A 59 3.05 43.72 1.74
CA GLU A 59 4.03 43.40 2.78
C GLU A 59 4.07 41.90 3.11
N THR A 60 5.28 41.35 3.26
CA THR A 60 5.49 39.97 3.71
C THR A 60 4.94 39.83 5.13
N GLN A 61 3.75 39.26 5.25
CA GLN A 61 3.22 38.85 6.55
C GLN A 61 3.87 37.52 6.96
N ASN A 62 4.34 37.46 8.21
CA ASN A 62 4.83 36.22 8.81
C ASN A 62 3.76 35.12 8.67
N ILE A 63 4.17 33.90 8.30
CA ILE A 63 3.24 32.77 8.17
C ILE A 63 2.73 32.40 9.57
N VAL A 64 1.49 32.81 9.87
CA VAL A 64 0.80 32.45 11.12
C VAL A 64 0.21 31.05 10.98
N ILE A 65 0.36 30.24 12.01
CA ILE A 65 -0.21 28.89 12.06
C ILE A 65 -1.75 28.98 12.09
N SER A 66 -2.41 28.30 11.15
CA SER A 66 -3.88 28.21 11.09
C SER A 66 -4.41 27.01 11.85
N LEU A 67 -3.63 25.92 11.90
CA LEU A 67 -3.99 24.68 12.58
C LEU A 67 -2.78 24.09 13.27
N HIS A 68 -2.87 23.85 14.57
CA HIS A 68 -1.76 23.28 15.33
C HIS A 68 -1.43 21.85 14.89
N THR A 69 -0.15 21.49 14.99
CA THR A 69 0.40 20.19 14.56
C THR A 69 -0.39 19.01 15.09
N LYS A 70 -0.71 19.01 16.40
CA LYS A 70 -1.48 17.93 17.04
C LYS A 70 -2.91 17.83 16.52
N GLU A 71 -3.54 18.97 16.23
CA GLU A 71 -4.91 19.02 15.71
C GLU A 71 -4.99 18.56 14.26
N ALA A 72 -4.02 18.95 13.43
CA ALA A 72 -3.89 18.48 12.05
C ALA A 72 -3.75 16.96 12.00
N ILE A 73 -2.86 16.41 12.83
CA ILE A 73 -2.66 14.96 12.95
C ILE A 73 -3.94 14.29 13.47
N LYS A 74 -4.59 14.85 14.49
CA LYS A 74 -5.85 14.33 15.03
C LYS A 74 -6.94 14.26 13.96
N LYS A 75 -7.15 15.31 13.16
CA LYS A 75 -8.15 15.33 12.07
C LYS A 75 -7.88 14.23 11.04
N TYR A 76 -6.64 14.06 10.60
CA TYR A 76 -6.27 12.99 9.67
C TYR A 76 -6.57 11.59 10.23
N PHE A 77 -6.21 11.33 11.49
CA PHE A 77 -6.49 10.03 12.10
C PHE A 77 -7.97 9.82 12.45
N GLN A 78 -8.76 10.88 12.66
CA GLN A 78 -10.21 10.79 12.79
C GLN A 78 -10.88 10.31 11.50
N GLU A 79 -10.39 10.76 10.34
CA GLU A 79 -10.87 10.25 9.04
C GLU A 79 -10.54 8.77 8.86
N ILE A 80 -9.35 8.34 9.28
CA ILE A 80 -8.95 6.93 9.29
C ILE A 80 -9.83 6.11 10.24
N GLU A 81 -10.07 6.62 11.45
CA GLU A 81 -10.89 5.95 12.46
C GLU A 81 -12.31 5.75 11.97
N ALA A 82 -12.90 6.74 11.29
CA ALA A 82 -14.21 6.59 10.65
C ALA A 82 -14.23 5.46 9.60
N GLN A 83 -13.15 5.27 8.85
CA GLN A 83 -13.03 4.18 7.86
C GLN A 83 -12.84 2.80 8.49
N ILE A 84 -12.14 2.75 9.63
CA ILE A 84 -11.98 1.57 10.46
C ILE A 84 -13.32 1.17 11.09
N GLU A 85 -14.10 2.14 11.57
CA GLU A 85 -15.36 1.88 12.28
C GLU A 85 -16.45 1.31 11.36
N LYS A 86 -16.49 1.76 10.10
CA LYS A 86 -17.31 1.13 9.04
C LYS A 86 -17.05 -0.38 8.88
N ARG A 87 -15.90 -0.86 9.34
CA ARG A 87 -15.42 -2.24 9.22
C ARG A 87 -15.24 -2.90 10.59
N ALA A 88 -15.91 -2.39 11.63
CA ALA A 88 -15.78 -2.87 13.01
C ALA A 88 -16.04 -4.39 13.16
N ARG A 89 -16.91 -4.97 12.30
CA ARG A 89 -17.18 -6.42 12.27
C ARG A 89 -15.92 -7.30 12.12
N TYR A 90 -14.86 -6.75 11.54
CA TYR A 90 -13.60 -7.45 11.30
C TYR A 90 -12.58 -7.33 12.44
N LYS A 91 -12.76 -6.39 13.38
CA LYS A 91 -11.77 -6.12 14.45
C LYS A 91 -11.48 -7.34 15.33
N ASN A 92 -12.50 -8.16 15.60
CA ASN A 92 -12.42 -9.29 16.52
C ASN A 92 -12.42 -10.65 15.81
N ASN A 93 -12.23 -10.70 14.49
CA ASN A 93 -12.19 -11.97 13.78
C ASN A 93 -10.91 -12.72 14.14
N LYS A 94 -11.05 -13.97 14.60
CA LYS A 94 -9.91 -14.83 14.94
C LYS A 94 -9.20 -15.34 13.70
N ASN A 95 -9.94 -15.52 12.60
CA ASN A 95 -9.39 -16.02 11.35
C ASN A 95 -8.90 -14.84 10.52
N LYS A 96 -7.62 -14.86 10.18
CA LYS A 96 -6.94 -13.80 9.44
C LYS A 96 -5.92 -14.43 8.50
N LEU A 97 -5.78 -13.84 7.32
CA LEU A 97 -4.65 -14.07 6.43
C LEU A 97 -3.72 -12.87 6.52
N ASP A 98 -2.42 -13.07 6.36
CA ASP A 98 -1.49 -11.95 6.19
C ASP A 98 -1.78 -11.30 4.84
N TYR A 99 -2.49 -10.16 4.90
CA TYR A 99 -2.88 -9.44 3.70
C TYR A 99 -1.67 -9.00 2.87
N ARG A 100 -0.53 -8.68 3.50
CA ARG A 100 0.66 -8.25 2.75
C ARG A 100 1.18 -9.37 1.87
N LEU A 101 1.21 -10.59 2.40
CA LEU A 101 1.68 -11.78 1.69
C LEU A 101 0.66 -12.26 0.65
N ILE A 102 -0.62 -12.38 1.01
CA ILE A 102 -1.61 -13.03 0.14
C ILE A 102 -2.17 -12.09 -0.95
N ARG A 103 -2.14 -10.77 -0.75
CA ARG A 103 -2.85 -9.80 -1.60
C ARG A 103 -2.69 -10.05 -3.11
N ARG A 104 -1.46 -10.25 -3.60
CA ARG A 104 -1.23 -10.42 -5.05
C ARG A 104 -1.90 -11.69 -5.53
N PHE A 105 -1.62 -12.81 -4.87
CA PHE A 105 -2.15 -14.11 -5.25
C PHE A 105 -3.67 -14.20 -5.08
N LEU A 106 -4.25 -13.54 -4.07
CA LEU A 106 -5.70 -13.47 -3.85
C LEU A 106 -6.44 -12.85 -5.05
N TRP A 107 -5.84 -11.83 -5.69
CA TRP A 107 -6.41 -11.24 -6.89
C TRP A 107 -6.12 -12.05 -8.15
N THR A 108 -4.94 -12.70 -8.22
CA THR A 108 -4.62 -13.65 -9.29
C THR A 108 -5.61 -14.82 -9.29
N SER A 109 -5.86 -15.44 -8.15
CA SER A 109 -6.84 -16.52 -8.03
C SER A 109 -8.24 -16.04 -8.39
N PHE A 110 -8.67 -14.90 -7.86
CA PHE A 110 -9.97 -14.30 -8.22
C PHE A 110 -10.13 -14.12 -9.74
N ASN A 111 -9.15 -13.51 -10.41
CA ASN A 111 -9.22 -13.27 -11.85
C ASN A 111 -9.24 -14.58 -12.64
N ASN A 112 -8.35 -15.52 -12.31
CA ASN A 112 -8.30 -16.82 -13.00
C ASN A 112 -9.61 -17.60 -12.84
N LEU A 113 -10.19 -17.61 -11.63
CA LEU A 113 -11.45 -18.28 -11.39
C LEU A 113 -12.61 -17.59 -12.12
N TYR A 114 -12.61 -16.24 -12.17
CA TYR A 114 -13.58 -15.47 -12.92
C TYR A 114 -13.53 -15.75 -14.43
N GLU A 115 -12.33 -15.87 -15.00
CA GLU A 115 -12.13 -16.20 -16.41
C GLU A 115 -12.62 -17.62 -16.75
N LEU A 116 -12.51 -18.55 -15.82
CA LEU A 116 -12.98 -19.93 -16.00
C LEU A 116 -14.51 -20.04 -15.92
N ASP A 117 -15.12 -19.31 -14.97
CA ASP A 117 -16.57 -19.35 -14.77
C ASP A 117 -17.08 -18.05 -14.15
N LEU A 118 -17.79 -17.26 -14.95
CA LEU A 118 -18.40 -16.00 -14.52
C LEU A 118 -19.47 -16.20 -13.43
N THR A 119 -20.10 -17.38 -13.37
CA THR A 119 -21.24 -17.64 -12.47
C THR A 119 -20.83 -17.74 -11.00
N ILE A 120 -19.54 -17.91 -10.70
CA ILE A 120 -19.05 -17.94 -9.32
C ILE A 120 -19.08 -16.56 -8.67
N ILE A 121 -19.13 -15.49 -9.46
CA ILE A 121 -19.09 -14.11 -8.97
C ILE A 121 -20.49 -13.67 -8.58
N THR A 122 -20.83 -13.95 -7.33
CA THR A 122 -22.07 -13.48 -6.70
C THR A 122 -21.98 -12.00 -6.31
N GLU A 123 -23.12 -11.38 -6.04
CA GLU A 123 -23.18 -10.01 -5.50
C GLU A 123 -22.38 -9.89 -4.19
N GLU A 124 -22.38 -10.93 -3.36
CA GLU A 124 -21.60 -10.99 -2.12
C GLU A 124 -20.09 -10.92 -2.38
N ILE A 125 -19.58 -11.70 -3.34
CA ILE A 125 -18.17 -11.69 -3.74
C ILE A 125 -17.78 -10.33 -4.34
N LEU A 126 -18.65 -9.72 -5.15
CA LEU A 126 -18.42 -8.37 -5.68
C LEU A 126 -18.36 -7.33 -4.56
N HIS A 127 -19.29 -7.38 -3.62
CA HIS A 127 -19.31 -6.47 -2.47
C HIS A 127 -18.05 -6.62 -1.61
N LEU A 128 -17.65 -7.86 -1.27
CA LEU A 128 -16.45 -8.14 -0.49
C LEU A 128 -15.18 -7.69 -1.22
N SER A 129 -15.06 -8.00 -2.52
CA SER A 129 -13.91 -7.60 -3.32
C SER A 129 -13.76 -6.09 -3.41
N ASN A 130 -14.86 -5.36 -3.65
CA ASN A 130 -14.88 -3.91 -3.73
C ASN A 130 -14.54 -3.28 -2.37
N SER A 131 -15.13 -3.79 -1.28
CA SER A 131 -14.83 -3.31 0.07
C SER A 131 -13.37 -3.53 0.47
N LEU A 132 -12.80 -4.70 0.11
CA LEU A 132 -11.39 -5.03 0.35
C LEU A 132 -10.45 -4.13 -0.47
N ARG A 133 -10.75 -3.89 -1.76
CA ARG A 133 -9.96 -2.97 -2.62
C ARG A 133 -10.00 -1.53 -2.12
N GLU A 134 -11.17 -1.05 -1.74
CA GLU A 134 -11.35 0.30 -1.18
C GLU A 134 -10.51 0.47 0.09
N PHE A 135 -10.61 -0.48 1.02
CA PHE A 135 -9.86 -0.39 2.28
C PHE A 135 -8.36 -0.56 2.07
N ALA A 136 -7.95 -1.43 1.14
CA ALA A 136 -6.55 -1.56 0.76
C ALA A 136 -5.99 -0.30 0.10
N LYS A 137 -6.80 0.46 -0.64
CA LYS A 137 -6.40 1.77 -1.19
C LYS A 137 -6.14 2.78 -0.08
N ILE A 138 -7.00 2.83 0.94
CA ILE A 138 -6.81 3.68 2.12
C ILE A 138 -5.53 3.29 2.85
N TYR A 139 -5.32 2.00 3.09
CA TYR A 139 -4.10 1.49 3.71
C TYR A 139 -2.83 1.78 2.89
N ASN A 140 -2.90 1.68 1.55
CA ASN A 140 -1.79 2.04 0.67
C ASN A 140 -1.42 3.52 0.77
N ASP A 141 -2.43 4.41 0.78
CA ASP A 141 -2.20 5.85 0.97
C ASP A 141 -1.60 6.16 2.34
N PHE A 142 -2.13 5.53 3.39
CA PHE A 142 -1.59 5.58 4.75
C PHE A 142 -0.12 5.11 4.81
N THR A 143 0.19 3.97 4.18
CA THR A 143 1.55 3.40 4.14
C THR A 143 2.51 4.32 3.38
N ARG A 144 2.04 4.96 2.30
CA ARG A 144 2.83 5.94 1.55
C ARG A 144 3.18 7.16 2.41
N LYS A 145 2.20 7.74 3.11
CA LYS A 145 2.41 8.88 4.02
C LYS A 145 3.31 8.54 5.20
N THR A 146 3.20 7.33 5.76
CA THR A 146 4.05 6.89 6.88
C THR A 146 5.48 6.55 6.46
N LYS A 147 5.68 5.95 5.28
CA LYS A 147 7.02 5.67 4.73
C LYS A 147 7.78 6.94 4.35
N TYR A 148 7.07 7.98 3.92
CA TYR A 148 7.67 9.26 3.50
C TYR A 148 7.15 10.41 4.39
N PRO A 149 7.81 10.69 5.54
CA PRO A 149 7.35 11.71 6.47
C PRO A 149 7.26 13.13 5.88
N SER A 150 8.06 13.45 4.85
CA SER A 150 7.92 14.69 4.10
C SER A 150 6.53 14.82 3.45
N LEU A 151 6.07 13.76 2.78
CA LEU A 151 4.74 13.74 2.15
C LEU A 151 3.62 13.89 3.19
N ALA A 152 3.73 13.18 4.32
CA ALA A 152 2.76 13.34 5.41
C ALA A 152 2.76 14.77 5.96
N TYR A 153 3.94 15.37 6.14
CA TYR A 153 4.05 16.74 6.62
C TYR A 153 3.37 17.73 5.66
N ASP A 154 3.59 17.55 4.36
CA ASP A 154 3.02 18.41 3.34
C ASP A 154 1.49 18.26 3.30
N GLU A 155 0.97 17.04 3.10
CA GLU A 155 -0.46 16.77 2.88
C GLU A 155 -1.31 16.89 4.16
N VAL A 156 -0.77 16.50 5.32
CA VAL A 156 -1.53 16.47 6.58
C VAL A 156 -1.43 17.80 7.32
N PHE A 157 -0.27 18.49 7.24
CA PHE A 157 -0.03 19.70 8.02
C PHE A 157 0.05 20.96 7.16
N LEU A 158 0.96 21.05 6.18
CA LEU A 158 1.17 22.28 5.41
C LEU A 158 -0.03 22.68 4.55
N GLU A 159 -0.70 21.71 3.93
CA GLU A 159 -1.94 21.93 3.16
C GLU A 159 -3.14 22.37 4.01
N LYS A 160 -3.00 22.42 5.33
CA LYS A 160 -4.02 22.95 6.25
C LYS A 160 -3.69 24.36 6.75
N GLN A 161 -2.54 24.92 6.35
CA GLN A 161 -2.11 26.25 6.76
C GLN A 161 -2.48 27.28 5.70
N LEU A 162 -3.49 28.12 5.97
CA LEU A 162 -4.04 29.06 4.99
C LEU A 162 -2.99 30.08 4.52
N ALA A 163 -2.24 30.65 5.46
CA ALA A 163 -1.18 31.62 5.15
C ALA A 163 -0.06 30.99 4.30
N TYR A 164 0.33 29.76 4.62
CA TYR A 164 1.35 29.03 3.85
C TYR A 164 0.88 28.75 2.42
N ILE A 165 -0.36 28.30 2.23
CA ILE A 165 -0.94 28.05 0.91
C ILE A 165 -1.07 29.35 0.10
N SER A 166 -1.49 30.44 0.74
CA SER A 166 -1.59 31.74 0.10
C SER A 166 -0.22 32.22 -0.39
N MET A 167 0.81 32.12 0.45
CA MET A 167 2.19 32.47 0.08
C MET A 167 2.74 31.57 -1.02
N LYS A 168 2.44 30.26 -0.99
CA LYS A 168 2.80 29.33 -2.06
C LYS A 168 2.18 29.74 -3.40
N LYS A 169 0.89 30.06 -3.42
CA LYS A 169 0.19 30.54 -4.63
C LYS A 169 0.71 31.90 -5.10
N SER A 170 1.04 32.80 -4.17
CA SER A 170 1.68 34.09 -4.48
C SER A 170 3.03 33.86 -5.17
N ASN A 171 3.86 32.95 -4.65
CA ASN A 171 5.12 32.59 -5.29
C ASN A 171 4.95 31.98 -6.68
N GLU A 172 3.93 31.15 -6.90
CA GLU A 172 3.60 30.62 -8.24
C GLU A 172 3.27 31.76 -9.21
N LYS A 173 2.44 32.73 -8.80
CA LYS A 173 2.14 33.94 -9.60
C LYS A 173 3.39 34.77 -9.88
N ILE A 174 4.23 35.01 -8.87
CA ILE A 174 5.49 35.76 -9.02
C ILE A 174 6.40 35.08 -10.06
N VAL A 175 6.52 33.75 -10.01
CA VAL A 175 7.31 32.99 -10.97
C VAL A 175 6.78 33.14 -12.39
N ASP A 176 5.47 33.06 -12.59
CA ASP A 176 4.86 33.22 -13.90
C ASP A 176 5.01 34.66 -14.43
N GLU A 177 4.91 35.66 -13.56
CA GLU A 177 5.13 37.05 -13.94
C GLU A 177 6.59 37.34 -14.29
N ILE A 178 7.55 36.77 -13.54
CA ILE A 178 8.97 36.87 -13.89
C ILE A 178 9.24 36.26 -15.28
N LYS A 179 8.56 35.16 -15.66
CA LYS A 179 8.70 34.59 -17.00
C LYS A 179 8.24 35.57 -18.08
N LYS A 180 7.08 36.22 -17.89
CA LYS A 180 6.56 37.22 -18.84
C LYS A 180 7.49 38.44 -18.94
N LEU A 181 7.94 38.96 -17.80
CA LEU A 181 8.88 40.08 -17.76
C LEU A 181 10.21 39.73 -18.43
N LYS A 182 10.70 38.50 -18.27
CA LYS A 182 11.92 38.05 -18.96
C LYS A 182 11.76 37.98 -20.47
N PHE A 183 10.61 37.52 -20.94
CA PHE A 183 10.29 37.55 -22.37
C PHE A 183 10.25 39.00 -22.89
N SER A 184 9.56 39.89 -22.17
CA SER A 184 9.50 41.33 -22.49
C SER A 184 10.89 41.99 -22.47
N GLU A 185 11.75 41.67 -21.50
CA GLU A 185 13.12 42.17 -21.40
C GLU A 185 13.93 41.84 -22.65
N HIS A 186 13.91 40.57 -23.09
CA HIS A 186 14.62 40.12 -24.29
C HIS A 186 14.07 40.78 -25.57
N TYR A 187 12.75 40.91 -25.66
CA TYR A 187 12.10 41.59 -26.79
C TYR A 187 12.50 43.07 -26.87
N LEU A 188 12.42 43.79 -25.76
CA LEU A 188 12.81 45.20 -25.67
C LEU A 188 14.31 45.38 -25.94
N GLU A 189 15.17 44.46 -25.51
CA GLU A 189 16.60 44.45 -25.83
C GLU A 189 16.86 44.36 -27.34
N ALA A 190 16.16 43.46 -28.04
CA ALA A 190 16.26 43.31 -29.50
C ALA A 190 15.80 44.58 -30.24
N ILE A 191 14.70 45.20 -29.80
CA ILE A 191 14.24 46.49 -30.34
C ILE A 191 15.26 47.59 -30.08
N LEU A 192 15.80 47.68 -28.87
CA LEU A 192 16.79 48.70 -28.51
C LEU A 192 18.02 48.60 -29.38
N LYS A 193 18.51 47.38 -29.65
CA LYS A 193 19.63 47.15 -30.56
C LYS A 193 19.33 47.66 -31.97
N LYS A 194 18.18 47.28 -32.55
CA LYS A 194 17.74 47.73 -33.88
C LYS A 194 17.55 49.24 -33.96
N LYS A 195 16.91 49.86 -32.95
CA LYS A 195 16.69 51.32 -32.90
C LYS A 195 17.99 52.08 -32.70
N LYS A 196 18.93 51.56 -31.91
CA LYS A 196 20.28 52.14 -31.73
C LYS A 196 21.07 52.14 -33.04
N GLU A 197 21.03 51.03 -33.79
CA GLU A 197 21.66 50.95 -35.11
C GLU A 197 21.06 51.92 -36.13
N LYS A 198 19.73 52.12 -36.12
CA LYS A 198 19.04 53.12 -36.96
C LYS A 198 19.42 54.55 -36.57
N LEU A 199 19.45 54.85 -35.27
CA LEU A 199 19.87 56.15 -34.73
C LEU A 199 21.29 56.54 -35.15
N GLU A 200 22.21 55.58 -35.19
CA GLU A 200 23.59 55.82 -35.64
C GLU A 200 23.68 56.13 -37.14
N LYS A 201 22.83 55.52 -37.96
CA LYS A 201 22.78 55.73 -39.42
C LYS A 201 22.10 57.04 -39.83
N GLU A 202 21.12 57.50 -39.06
CA GLU A 202 20.24 58.61 -39.42
C GLU A 202 20.52 59.93 -38.67
N LYS A 203 21.73 60.08 -38.09
CA LYS A 203 22.16 61.24 -37.28
C LYS A 203 21.94 62.64 -37.90
N LYS A 204 21.80 62.73 -39.22
CA LYS A 204 21.60 64.00 -39.96
C LYS A 204 20.20 64.11 -40.60
N SER A 205 19.32 63.15 -40.35
CA SER A 205 17.96 63.12 -40.89
C SER A 205 17.03 64.07 -40.13
N LYS A 206 16.00 64.60 -40.81
CA LYS A 206 14.90 65.34 -40.18
C LYS A 206 14.07 64.47 -39.22
N GLU A 207 14.15 63.15 -39.34
CA GLU A 207 13.42 62.17 -38.50
C GLU A 207 14.14 61.80 -37.20
N TYR A 208 15.41 62.21 -37.06
CA TYR A 208 16.25 61.90 -35.91
C TYR A 208 15.63 62.24 -34.54
N PRO A 209 14.95 63.40 -34.33
CA PRO A 209 14.34 63.73 -33.04
C PRO A 209 13.23 62.76 -32.63
N LYS A 210 12.42 62.29 -33.60
CA LYS A 210 11.33 61.33 -33.35
C LYS A 210 11.90 59.97 -32.99
N LEU A 211 12.91 59.51 -33.73
CA LEU A 211 13.59 58.24 -33.48
C LEU A 211 14.29 58.23 -32.11
N LEU A 212 14.81 59.38 -31.67
CA LEU A 212 15.44 59.54 -30.36
C LEU A 212 14.41 59.48 -29.21
N GLU A 213 13.24 60.11 -29.38
CA GLU A 213 12.15 60.02 -28.39
C GLU A 213 11.65 58.58 -28.24
N GLU A 214 11.44 57.89 -29.36
CA GLU A 214 11.05 56.49 -29.36
C GLU A 214 12.09 55.58 -28.70
N TYR A 215 13.38 55.79 -28.98
CA TYR A 215 14.45 55.05 -28.32
C TYR A 215 14.45 55.26 -26.81
N ARG A 216 14.27 56.52 -26.35
CA ARG A 216 14.17 56.84 -24.92
C ARG A 216 12.97 56.15 -24.27
N ARG A 217 11.81 56.11 -24.91
CA ARG A 217 10.63 55.39 -24.41
C ARG A 217 10.89 53.90 -24.24
N VAL A 218 11.43 53.25 -25.28
CA VAL A 218 11.75 51.81 -25.22
C VAL A 218 12.82 51.53 -24.16
N ASN A 219 13.81 52.43 -24.01
CA ASN A 219 14.86 52.27 -23.01
C ASN A 219 14.34 52.46 -21.57
N GLY A 220 13.37 53.35 -21.37
CA GLY A 220 12.63 53.48 -20.12
C GLY A 220 11.90 52.17 -19.78
N ALA A 221 11.06 51.68 -20.69
CA ALA A 221 10.31 50.43 -20.50
C ALA A 221 11.20 49.20 -20.26
N TYR A 222 12.37 49.13 -20.90
CA TYR A 222 13.37 48.10 -20.65
C TYR A 222 13.95 48.18 -19.23
N SER A 223 14.29 49.40 -18.80
CA SER A 223 14.82 49.64 -17.44
C SER A 223 13.79 49.29 -16.37
N ASP A 224 12.52 49.67 -16.59
CA ASP A 224 11.41 49.37 -15.69
C ASP A 224 11.15 47.86 -15.61
N THR A 225 11.16 47.17 -16.74
CA THR A 225 11.03 45.70 -16.80
C THR A 225 12.12 45.00 -15.99
N ILE A 226 13.38 45.42 -16.14
CA ILE A 226 14.50 44.86 -15.36
C ILE A 226 14.30 45.12 -13.87
N TYR A 227 13.95 46.36 -13.52
CA TYR A 227 13.72 46.75 -12.13
C TYR A 227 12.64 45.88 -11.49
N ILE A 228 11.47 45.77 -12.12
CA ILE A 228 10.36 44.96 -11.59
C ILE A 228 10.73 43.48 -11.49
N CYS A 229 11.43 42.95 -12.51
CA CYS A 229 11.94 41.57 -12.47
C CYS A 229 12.86 41.35 -11.25
N SER A 230 13.73 42.33 -10.92
CA SER A 230 14.62 42.25 -9.76
C SER A 230 13.86 42.30 -8.43
N VAL A 231 12.86 43.18 -8.30
CA VAL A 231 12.03 43.30 -7.09
C VAL A 231 11.22 42.02 -6.86
N LEU A 232 10.61 41.47 -7.92
CA LEU A 232 9.86 40.21 -7.83
C LEU A 232 10.75 39.03 -7.46
N ARG A 233 12.00 38.98 -7.94
CA ARG A 233 12.99 37.96 -7.53
C ARG A 233 13.33 38.08 -6.05
N GLU A 234 13.57 39.29 -5.56
CA GLU A 234 13.84 39.53 -4.14
C GLU A 234 12.66 39.05 -3.27
N LYS A 235 11.43 39.46 -3.63
CA LYS A 235 10.20 39.02 -2.95
C LYS A 235 10.02 37.50 -2.95
N TYR A 236 10.30 36.85 -4.07
CA TYR A 236 10.25 35.38 -4.18
C TYR A 236 11.24 34.71 -3.20
N GLU A 237 12.47 35.21 -3.13
CA GLU A 237 13.49 34.68 -2.23
C GLU A 237 13.15 34.94 -0.75
N GLU A 238 12.55 36.09 -0.42
CA GLU A 238 12.01 36.38 0.92
C GLU A 238 10.90 35.39 1.31
N ASN A 239 9.88 35.24 0.47
CA ASN A 239 8.78 34.30 0.71
C ASN A 239 9.31 32.86 0.87
N LYS A 240 10.27 32.46 0.02
CA LYS A 240 10.89 31.12 0.09
C LYS A 240 11.63 30.90 1.40
N LYS A 241 12.37 31.90 1.90
CA LYS A 241 13.03 31.83 3.22
C LYS A 241 12.02 31.69 4.34
N GLU A 242 10.94 32.47 4.29
CA GLU A 242 9.91 32.47 5.34
C GLU A 242 9.15 31.14 5.39
N MET A 243 8.80 30.59 4.21
CA MET A 243 8.25 29.24 4.08
C MET A 243 9.19 28.18 4.66
N ALA A 244 10.49 28.25 4.35
CA ALA A 244 11.48 27.29 4.87
C ALA A 244 11.66 27.38 6.40
N ILE A 245 11.58 28.59 6.97
CA ILE A 245 11.61 28.79 8.43
C ILE A 245 10.36 28.18 9.07
N PHE A 246 9.18 28.44 8.50
CA PHE A 246 7.92 27.87 8.97
C PHE A 246 7.94 26.34 8.92
N GLU A 247 8.36 25.75 7.80
CA GLU A 247 8.49 24.31 7.64
C GLU A 247 9.40 23.70 8.70
N ARG A 248 10.61 24.25 8.90
CA ARG A 248 11.56 23.72 9.88
C ARG A 248 11.03 23.77 11.31
N ARG A 249 10.26 24.81 11.66
CA ARG A 249 9.76 25.04 13.02
C ARG A 249 8.87 23.90 13.54
N TYR A 250 7.99 23.36 12.71
CA TYR A 250 7.00 22.37 13.15
C TYR A 250 7.29 20.93 12.71
N ARG A 251 8.27 20.72 11.81
CA ARG A 251 8.55 19.42 11.21
C ARG A 251 8.96 18.34 12.22
N ALA A 252 9.82 18.69 13.18
CA ALA A 252 10.31 17.73 14.16
C ALA A 252 9.18 17.22 15.08
N GLU A 253 8.37 18.14 15.63
CA GLU A 253 7.21 17.80 16.46
C GLU A 253 6.17 16.99 15.67
N PHE A 254 5.90 17.40 14.41
CA PHE A 254 4.99 16.67 13.54
C PHE A 254 5.44 15.23 13.33
N ASN A 255 6.69 15.02 12.90
CA ASN A 255 7.20 13.69 12.58
C ASN A 255 7.14 12.76 13.79
N GLN A 256 7.52 13.26 14.97
CA GLN A 256 7.49 12.48 16.20
C GLN A 256 6.06 12.06 16.56
N TYR A 257 5.10 12.99 16.55
CA TYR A 257 3.72 12.68 16.93
C TYR A 257 3.00 11.82 15.87
N PHE A 258 3.22 12.12 14.59
CA PHE A 258 2.62 11.40 13.48
C PHE A 258 3.09 9.94 13.44
N GLN A 259 4.40 9.69 13.55
CA GLN A 259 4.93 8.32 13.54
C GLN A 259 4.41 7.50 14.71
N LYS A 260 4.39 8.08 15.92
CA LYS A 260 3.88 7.40 17.12
C LYS A 260 2.41 6.97 16.95
N THR A 261 1.58 7.86 16.43
CA THR A 261 0.16 7.53 16.17
C THR A 261 0.02 6.54 15.04
N ALA A 262 0.78 6.69 13.95
CA ALA A 262 0.75 5.80 12.80
C ALA A 262 1.01 4.33 13.15
N THR A 263 1.99 4.03 14.02
CA THR A 263 2.31 2.64 14.38
C THR A 263 1.14 1.90 15.02
N VAL A 264 0.27 2.62 15.73
CA VAL A 264 -0.95 2.06 16.34
C VAL A 264 -1.95 1.69 15.25
N TYR A 265 -2.25 2.61 14.34
CA TYR A 265 -3.24 2.40 13.28
C TYR A 265 -2.77 1.38 12.24
N GLU A 266 -1.48 1.25 11.97
CA GLU A 266 -0.93 0.25 11.03
C GLU A 266 -1.34 -1.17 11.42
N ARG A 267 -1.23 -1.52 12.72
CA ARG A 267 -1.65 -2.83 13.22
C ARG A 267 -3.14 -3.07 13.02
N VAL A 268 -3.96 -2.06 13.34
CA VAL A 268 -5.43 -2.14 13.18
C VAL A 268 -5.82 -2.32 11.72
N PHE A 269 -5.15 -1.63 10.79
CA PHE A 269 -5.36 -1.82 9.36
C PHE A 269 -5.08 -3.25 8.93
N LEU A 270 -3.92 -3.80 9.31
CA LEU A 270 -3.53 -5.16 8.93
C LEU A 270 -4.45 -6.21 9.51
N ASP A 271 -4.90 -6.03 10.75
CA ASP A 271 -5.85 -6.93 11.39
C ASP A 271 -7.18 -7.00 10.63
N ILE A 272 -7.73 -5.83 10.25
CA ILE A 272 -8.99 -5.76 9.49
C ILE A 272 -8.80 -6.28 8.08
N LEU A 273 -7.74 -5.86 7.37
CA LEU A 273 -7.44 -6.34 6.02
C LEU A 273 -7.24 -7.85 5.99
N GLY A 274 -6.56 -8.42 6.99
CA GLY A 274 -6.35 -9.85 7.10
C GLY A 274 -7.63 -10.63 7.34
N ALA A 275 -8.54 -10.11 8.18
CA ALA A 275 -9.85 -10.70 8.40
C ALA A 275 -10.75 -10.60 7.15
N MET A 276 -10.73 -9.46 6.44
CA MET A 276 -11.46 -9.29 5.19
C MET A 276 -10.91 -10.21 4.09
N ALA A 277 -9.59 -10.35 3.99
CA ALA A 277 -8.95 -11.23 3.03
C ALA A 277 -9.28 -12.70 3.29
N PHE A 278 -9.29 -13.12 4.56
CA PHE A 278 -9.74 -14.46 4.95
C PHE A 278 -11.19 -14.73 4.54
N GLU A 279 -12.10 -13.82 4.85
CA GLU A 279 -13.52 -13.99 4.51
C GLU A 279 -13.73 -14.03 3.00
N PHE A 280 -13.07 -13.13 2.27
CA PHE A 280 -13.13 -13.10 0.81
C PHE A 280 -12.58 -14.38 0.18
N ASP A 281 -11.41 -14.84 0.61
CA ASP A 281 -10.80 -16.09 0.12
C ASP A 281 -11.73 -17.29 0.38
N ARG A 282 -12.25 -17.42 1.61
CA ARG A 282 -13.17 -18.50 1.99
C ARG A 282 -14.40 -18.55 1.08
N ILE A 283 -15.09 -17.42 0.93
CA ILE A 283 -16.35 -17.37 0.16
C ILE A 283 -16.08 -17.61 -1.33
N LEU A 284 -14.99 -17.04 -1.87
CA LEU A 284 -14.57 -17.28 -3.25
C LEU A 284 -14.37 -18.77 -3.52
N TRP A 285 -13.62 -19.46 -2.67
CA TRP A 285 -13.36 -20.89 -2.83
C TRP A 285 -14.58 -21.77 -2.57
N GLU A 286 -15.49 -21.36 -1.67
CA GLU A 286 -16.77 -22.05 -1.46
C GLU A 286 -17.68 -22.01 -2.70
N GLN A 287 -17.68 -20.90 -3.45
CA GLN A 287 -18.40 -20.84 -4.73
C GLN A 287 -17.64 -21.56 -5.84
N ALA A 288 -16.31 -21.41 -5.91
CA ALA A 288 -15.47 -22.12 -6.87
C ALA A 288 -15.66 -23.64 -6.81
N LYS A 289 -15.79 -24.20 -5.60
CA LYS A 289 -16.06 -25.63 -5.38
C LYS A 289 -17.36 -26.11 -6.05
N LYS A 290 -18.34 -25.24 -6.27
CA LYS A 290 -19.65 -25.58 -6.86
C LYS A 290 -19.65 -25.47 -8.39
N SER A 291 -18.67 -24.81 -8.98
CA SER A 291 -18.57 -24.61 -10.44
C SER A 291 -18.16 -25.90 -11.15
N PRO A 292 -18.93 -26.37 -12.15
CA PRO A 292 -18.54 -27.52 -12.96
C PRO A 292 -17.24 -27.29 -13.74
N ALA A 293 -17.01 -26.07 -14.25
CA ALA A 293 -15.81 -25.74 -15.01
C ALA A 293 -14.55 -25.85 -14.13
N ILE A 294 -14.60 -25.32 -12.91
CA ILE A 294 -13.49 -25.37 -11.96
C ILE A 294 -13.26 -26.81 -11.45
N GLN A 295 -14.33 -27.57 -11.22
CA GLN A 295 -14.21 -28.99 -10.87
C GLN A 295 -13.53 -29.80 -11.98
N THR A 296 -13.87 -29.54 -13.24
CA THR A 296 -13.22 -30.17 -14.40
C THR A 296 -11.74 -29.80 -14.47
N LEU A 297 -11.39 -28.52 -14.30
CA LEU A 297 -9.99 -28.09 -14.24
C LEU A 297 -9.21 -28.85 -13.15
N PHE A 298 -9.74 -28.94 -11.93
CA PHE A 298 -9.07 -29.65 -10.84
C PHE A 298 -8.85 -31.13 -11.16
N LYS A 299 -9.81 -31.77 -11.84
CA LYS A 299 -9.70 -33.18 -12.28
C LYS A 299 -8.67 -33.34 -13.39
N GLU A 300 -8.76 -32.55 -14.45
CA GLU A 300 -7.89 -32.65 -15.64
C GLU A 300 -6.44 -32.29 -15.30
N ALA A 301 -6.23 -31.26 -14.49
CA ALA A 301 -4.91 -30.85 -14.03
C ALA A 301 -4.37 -31.71 -12.87
N GLN A 302 -5.09 -32.76 -12.46
CA GLN A 302 -4.73 -33.67 -11.36
C GLN A 302 -4.37 -32.92 -10.06
N ILE A 303 -5.14 -31.88 -9.75
CA ILE A 303 -4.95 -31.07 -8.55
C ILE A 303 -5.54 -31.84 -7.36
N SER A 304 -4.68 -32.53 -6.61
CA SER A 304 -5.06 -33.25 -5.40
C SER A 304 -5.19 -32.28 -4.21
N GLY A 305 -6.37 -32.22 -3.58
CA GLY A 305 -6.58 -31.47 -2.34
C GLY A 305 -7.93 -30.73 -2.28
N GLU A 306 -8.13 -29.96 -1.22
CA GLU A 306 -9.32 -29.13 -1.05
C GLU A 306 -9.29 -27.89 -1.96
N TYR A 307 -10.48 -27.39 -2.32
CA TYR A 307 -10.65 -26.12 -3.04
C TYR A 307 -10.31 -24.95 -2.10
N ASN A 308 -9.05 -24.52 -2.09
CA ASN A 308 -8.57 -23.39 -1.32
C ASN A 308 -7.31 -22.77 -1.95
N ALA A 309 -6.90 -21.60 -1.44
CA ALA A 309 -5.74 -20.87 -1.96
C ALA A 309 -4.44 -21.68 -1.90
N LYS A 310 -4.22 -22.50 -0.85
CA LYS A 310 -3.00 -23.32 -0.70
C LYS A 310 -2.89 -24.35 -1.83
N THR A 311 -3.95 -25.10 -2.07
CA THR A 311 -3.98 -26.15 -3.10
C THR A 311 -3.79 -25.54 -4.48
N TYR A 312 -4.50 -24.44 -4.76
CA TYR A 312 -4.37 -23.76 -6.04
C TYR A 312 -3.01 -23.11 -6.23
N LEU A 313 -2.40 -22.55 -5.18
CA LEU A 313 -1.03 -22.03 -5.22
C LEU A 313 -0.01 -23.12 -5.51
N LYS A 314 -0.17 -24.31 -4.91
CA LYS A 314 0.68 -25.49 -5.21
C LYS A 314 0.61 -25.85 -6.69
N TYR A 315 -0.58 -25.80 -7.29
CA TYR A 315 -0.76 -26.02 -8.72
C TYR A 315 -0.12 -24.89 -9.54
N TYR A 316 -0.40 -23.64 -9.20
CA TYR A 316 0.13 -22.45 -9.87
C TYR A 316 1.67 -22.41 -9.90
N LEU A 317 2.32 -22.79 -8.80
CA LEU A 317 3.77 -22.91 -8.70
C LEU A 317 4.35 -24.04 -9.57
N LYS A 318 3.58 -25.11 -9.80
CA LYS A 318 4.02 -26.24 -10.66
C LYS A 318 3.94 -25.89 -12.14
N THR A 319 2.94 -25.10 -12.54
CA THR A 319 2.70 -24.70 -13.93
C THR A 319 3.54 -23.49 -14.34
N ASN A 320 3.75 -22.53 -13.44
CA ASN A 320 4.63 -21.37 -13.68
C ASN A 320 6.08 -21.67 -13.27
N LYS A 321 6.83 -22.37 -14.14
CA LYS A 321 8.28 -22.59 -14.02
C LYS A 321 9.12 -21.56 -14.80
N GLN A 322 8.68 -20.31 -14.89
CA GLN A 322 9.56 -19.26 -15.39
C GLN A 322 10.55 -18.87 -14.27
N ASP A 323 11.82 -18.76 -14.66
CA ASP A 323 13.02 -18.56 -13.83
C ASP A 323 12.82 -18.56 -12.30
N ASN A 324 13.28 -19.64 -11.66
CA ASN A 324 13.26 -19.84 -10.20
C ASN A 324 14.04 -18.75 -9.42
N SER A 325 14.68 -17.80 -10.11
CA SER A 325 15.44 -16.68 -9.55
C SER A 325 14.68 -15.35 -9.55
N SER A 326 13.42 -15.30 -10.00
CA SER A 326 12.63 -14.06 -9.95
C SER A 326 12.16 -13.75 -8.52
N GLU A 327 12.21 -12.47 -8.13
CA GLU A 327 11.70 -11.98 -6.84
C GLU A 327 10.22 -12.36 -6.63
N GLU A 328 9.44 -12.38 -7.72
CA GLU A 328 8.04 -12.78 -7.70
C GLU A 328 7.83 -14.26 -7.34
N MET A 329 8.68 -15.16 -7.83
CA MET A 329 8.63 -16.59 -7.51
C MET A 329 8.98 -16.83 -6.04
N GLN A 330 9.96 -16.09 -5.50
CA GLN A 330 10.31 -16.16 -4.08
C GLN A 330 9.13 -15.73 -3.19
N GLU A 331 8.45 -14.63 -3.52
CA GLU A 331 7.26 -14.19 -2.78
C GLU A 331 6.12 -15.23 -2.80
N LEU A 332 5.92 -15.93 -3.93
CA LEU A 332 4.92 -17.00 -4.02
C LEU A 332 5.32 -18.24 -3.21
N LEU A 333 6.61 -18.57 -3.14
CA LEU A 333 7.13 -19.64 -2.28
C LEU A 333 6.97 -19.29 -0.80
N ASP A 334 7.29 -18.06 -0.41
CA ASP A 334 7.11 -17.57 0.96
C ASP A 334 5.61 -17.59 1.35
N LEU A 335 4.73 -17.17 0.43
CA LEU A 335 3.28 -17.29 0.60
C LEU A 335 2.86 -18.76 0.74
N TYR A 336 3.41 -19.66 -0.07
CA TYR A 336 3.08 -21.09 0.03
C TYR A 336 3.49 -21.68 1.38
N GLN A 337 4.68 -21.34 1.88
CA GLN A 337 5.12 -21.75 3.22
C GLN A 337 4.20 -21.19 4.31
N TYR A 338 3.82 -19.92 4.21
CA TYR A 338 2.88 -19.27 5.11
C TYR A 338 1.53 -19.99 5.12
N LEU A 339 0.90 -20.19 3.96
CA LEU A 339 -0.37 -20.91 3.86
C LEU A 339 -0.22 -22.36 4.35
N ASN A 340 0.90 -23.02 4.06
CA ASN A 340 1.14 -24.37 4.56
C ASN A 340 1.15 -24.42 6.10
N SER A 341 1.70 -23.40 6.78
CA SER A 341 1.65 -23.30 8.24
C SER A 341 0.24 -23.07 8.80
N LEU A 342 -0.63 -22.37 8.08
CA LEU A 342 -2.02 -22.15 8.49
C LEU A 342 -2.90 -23.39 8.30
N TYR A 343 -2.69 -24.11 7.20
CA TYR A 343 -3.42 -25.34 6.85
C TYR A 343 -2.63 -26.60 7.23
N MET A 344 -1.70 -26.53 8.19
CA MET A 344 -1.07 -27.73 8.73
C MET A 344 -2.09 -28.47 9.57
N GLU A 345 -2.75 -29.41 8.93
CA GLU A 345 -3.59 -30.39 9.59
C GLU A 345 -2.71 -31.29 10.45
N SER A 346 -3.06 -31.39 11.72
CA SER A 346 -2.30 -32.16 12.68
C SER A 346 -3.00 -33.46 13.02
N ILE A 347 -2.20 -34.51 13.22
CA ILE A 347 -2.62 -35.75 13.85
C ILE A 347 -2.16 -35.69 15.30
N LEU A 348 -3.12 -35.63 16.22
CA LEU A 348 -2.87 -35.63 17.64
C LEU A 348 -3.04 -37.04 18.18
N ILE A 349 -1.99 -37.60 18.78
CA ILE A 349 -1.98 -38.93 19.40
C ILE A 349 -1.89 -38.75 20.92
N VAL A 350 -2.86 -39.29 21.66
CA VAL A 350 -2.90 -39.24 23.12
C VAL A 350 -2.95 -40.65 23.68
N THR A 351 -1.86 -41.07 24.32
CA THR A 351 -1.70 -42.43 24.86
C THR A 351 -1.31 -42.37 26.33
N ASP A 352 -1.60 -43.41 27.09
CA ASP A 352 -1.16 -43.56 28.47
C ASP A 352 0.31 -44.00 28.60
N ARG A 353 0.92 -44.53 27.54
CA ARG A 353 2.31 -45.01 27.55
C ARG A 353 3.22 -44.15 26.67
N ALA A 354 4.40 -43.83 27.19
CA ALA A 354 5.40 -43.03 26.48
C ALA A 354 6.01 -43.76 25.28
N ASP A 355 6.25 -45.06 25.41
CA ASP A 355 6.79 -45.88 24.32
C ASP A 355 5.82 -45.89 23.12
N ASP A 356 4.53 -46.17 23.38
CA ASP A 356 3.46 -46.13 22.38
C ASP A 356 3.36 -44.74 21.73
N ALA A 357 3.45 -43.66 22.52
CA ALA A 357 3.42 -42.29 21.99
C ALA A 357 4.55 -42.02 20.99
N ILE A 358 5.75 -42.52 21.26
CA ILE A 358 6.92 -42.35 20.40
C ILE A 358 6.82 -43.24 19.15
N GLU A 359 6.47 -44.51 19.33
CA GLU A 359 6.37 -45.48 18.24
C GLU A 359 5.25 -45.14 17.27
N TYR A 360 4.05 -44.83 17.76
CA TYR A 360 2.93 -44.39 16.92
C TYR A 360 3.28 -43.12 16.16
N LYS A 361 3.85 -42.11 16.82
CA LYS A 361 4.28 -40.88 16.15
C LYS A 361 5.28 -41.17 15.02
N LYS A 362 6.26 -42.03 15.28
CA LYS A 362 7.29 -42.40 14.28
C LYS A 362 6.66 -43.14 13.10
N SER A 363 5.84 -44.15 13.35
CA SER A 363 5.19 -44.95 12.30
C SER A 363 4.22 -44.12 11.45
N VAL A 364 3.40 -43.28 12.08
CA VAL A 364 2.47 -42.40 11.36
C VAL A 364 3.21 -41.37 10.51
N LYS A 365 4.32 -40.81 11.01
CA LYS A 365 5.11 -39.82 10.27
C LYS A 365 5.86 -40.41 9.05
N VAL A 366 6.17 -41.71 9.07
CA VAL A 366 6.78 -42.40 7.91
C VAL A 366 5.79 -42.50 6.76
N VAL A 367 4.54 -42.84 7.07
CA VAL A 367 3.46 -43.02 6.10
C VAL A 367 2.88 -41.67 5.67
N ASN A 368 2.71 -40.75 6.61
CA ASN A 368 2.10 -39.45 6.38
C ASN A 368 3.12 -38.31 6.58
N LYS A 369 3.73 -37.89 5.47
CA LYS A 369 4.78 -36.86 5.45
C LYS A 369 4.24 -35.43 5.37
N GLU A 370 2.97 -35.27 5.01
CA GLU A 370 2.38 -33.95 4.74
C GLU A 370 1.74 -33.31 5.99
N GLN A 371 1.42 -34.10 7.01
CA GLN A 371 0.77 -33.65 8.25
C GLN A 371 1.72 -33.60 9.44
N GLU A 372 1.43 -32.70 10.38
CA GLU A 372 2.16 -32.64 11.64
C GLU A 372 1.65 -33.73 12.59
N VAL A 373 2.51 -34.67 12.95
CA VAL A 373 2.17 -35.73 13.92
C VAL A 373 2.75 -35.36 15.27
N VAL A 374 1.87 -35.17 16.26
CA VAL A 374 2.25 -34.85 17.64
C VAL A 374 1.65 -35.89 18.57
N SER A 375 2.45 -36.31 19.56
CA SER A 375 2.01 -37.28 20.55
C SER A 375 2.25 -36.74 21.97
N PHE A 376 1.32 -37.05 22.86
CA PHE A 376 1.36 -36.64 24.26
C PHE A 376 0.93 -37.80 25.16
N THR A 377 1.57 -37.89 26.31
CA THR A 377 1.10 -38.71 27.43
C THR A 377 0.34 -37.90 28.49
N ASP A 378 0.63 -36.59 28.57
CA ASP A 378 -0.09 -35.65 29.42
C ASP A 378 -1.27 -35.05 28.68
N GLU A 379 -2.47 -35.34 29.16
CA GLU A 379 -3.74 -34.95 28.56
C GLU A 379 -4.00 -33.44 28.67
N LYS A 380 -3.47 -32.76 29.70
CA LYS A 380 -3.61 -31.30 29.85
C LYS A 380 -2.76 -30.58 28.82
N LEU A 381 -1.53 -31.06 28.60
CA LEU A 381 -0.66 -30.53 27.55
C LEU A 381 -1.26 -30.81 26.15
N ALA A 382 -1.79 -32.01 25.93
CA ALA A 382 -2.48 -32.36 24.70
C ALA A 382 -3.65 -31.41 24.41
N LEU A 383 -4.51 -31.14 25.40
CA LEU A 383 -5.63 -30.20 25.28
C LEU A 383 -5.15 -28.77 25.01
N LYS A 384 -4.17 -28.27 25.77
CA LYS A 384 -3.62 -26.92 25.58
C LYS A 384 -3.07 -26.74 24.15
N TRP A 385 -2.36 -27.75 23.66
CA TRP A 385 -1.84 -27.76 22.29
C TRP A 385 -2.95 -27.85 21.25
N ALA A 386 -3.94 -28.72 21.44
CA ALA A 386 -5.09 -28.87 20.53
C ALA A 386 -5.94 -27.59 20.41
N PHE A 387 -6.01 -26.76 21.46
CA PHE A 387 -6.76 -25.50 21.42
C PHE A 387 -6.09 -24.42 20.57
N GLN A 388 -4.82 -24.61 20.22
CA GLN A 388 -4.01 -23.66 19.45
C GLN A 388 -3.73 -24.15 18.03
N ASN A 389 -4.04 -25.41 17.70
CA ASN A 389 -3.66 -26.05 16.46
C ASN A 389 -4.87 -26.71 15.78
N ASN A 390 -4.84 -26.82 14.45
CA ASN A 390 -5.90 -27.45 13.69
C ASN A 390 -5.70 -28.98 13.63
N VAL A 391 -6.38 -29.70 14.52
CA VAL A 391 -6.29 -31.16 14.58
C VAL A 391 -7.33 -31.77 13.63
N LYS A 392 -6.87 -32.50 12.62
CA LYS A 392 -7.76 -33.23 11.70
C LYS A 392 -8.17 -34.58 12.26
N LEU A 393 -7.22 -35.27 12.88
CA LEU A 393 -7.42 -36.60 13.43
C LEU A 393 -6.89 -36.64 14.87
N LEU A 394 -7.78 -36.97 15.80
CA LEU A 394 -7.45 -37.28 17.17
C LEU A 394 -7.41 -38.79 17.33
N VAL A 395 -6.25 -39.34 17.66
CA VAL A 395 -6.05 -40.73 18.08
C VAL A 395 -5.95 -40.74 19.61
N VAL A 396 -6.81 -41.46 20.30
CA VAL A 396 -6.86 -41.45 21.76
C VAL A 396 -7.01 -42.85 22.33
N ASN A 397 -6.22 -43.19 23.36
CA ASN A 397 -6.40 -44.42 24.14
C ASN A 397 -7.64 -44.36 25.03
N GLU A 398 -8.30 -45.51 25.20
CA GLU A 398 -9.38 -45.68 26.17
C GLU A 398 -8.93 -45.35 27.60
N HIS A 399 -7.73 -45.83 27.94
CA HIS A 399 -7.11 -45.57 29.23
C HIS A 399 -6.13 -44.40 29.09
N LEU A 400 -6.31 -43.42 29.98
CA LEU A 400 -5.56 -42.18 30.07
C LEU A 400 -5.06 -42.08 31.53
N GLN A 401 -3.91 -41.44 31.75
CA GLN A 401 -3.23 -41.37 33.05
C GLN A 401 -3.93 -40.43 34.03
N ASN A 402 -4.26 -39.20 33.63
CA ASN A 402 -4.66 -38.14 34.57
C ASN A 402 -6.14 -37.76 34.47
N MET A 403 -6.87 -38.22 33.46
CA MET A 403 -8.30 -37.96 33.32
C MET A 403 -9.02 -39.08 32.58
N THR A 404 -10.33 -39.19 32.75
CA THR A 404 -11.12 -40.17 32.00
C THR A 404 -11.31 -39.74 30.54
N LEU A 405 -11.36 -40.71 29.62
CA LEU A 405 -11.59 -40.47 28.19
C LEU A 405 -12.83 -39.59 27.94
N SER A 406 -13.94 -39.85 28.63
CA SER A 406 -15.16 -39.04 28.49
C SER A 406 -14.95 -37.58 28.89
N ARG A 407 -14.16 -37.31 29.94
CA ARG A 407 -13.86 -35.95 30.36
C ARG A 407 -12.90 -35.25 29.39
N PHE A 408 -11.90 -35.98 28.88
CA PHE A 408 -10.99 -35.49 27.86
C PHE A 408 -11.76 -35.06 26.60
N LEU A 409 -12.60 -35.94 26.05
CA LEU A 409 -13.35 -35.68 24.82
C LEU A 409 -14.38 -34.55 24.99
N GLN A 410 -14.97 -34.39 26.18
CA GLN A 410 -15.83 -33.24 26.48
C GLN A 410 -15.06 -31.91 26.42
N TYR A 411 -13.88 -31.84 27.03
CA TYR A 411 -13.05 -30.64 26.97
C TYR A 411 -12.54 -30.38 25.56
N TYR A 412 -12.07 -31.43 24.88
CA TYR A 412 -11.61 -31.35 23.51
C TYR A 412 -12.70 -30.76 22.61
N LYS A 413 -13.90 -31.35 22.59
CA LYS A 413 -15.01 -30.90 21.74
C LYS A 413 -15.48 -29.48 22.07
N LYS A 414 -15.40 -29.07 23.33
CA LYS A 414 -15.85 -27.74 23.76
C LYS A 414 -14.91 -26.62 23.31
N TYR A 415 -13.61 -26.91 23.17
CA TYR A 415 -12.57 -25.89 23.03
C TYR A 415 -11.66 -26.09 21.80
N SER A 416 -11.80 -27.18 21.04
CA SER A 416 -11.04 -27.39 19.80
C SER A 416 -11.48 -26.41 18.72
N LEU A 417 -10.53 -26.02 17.87
CA LEU A 417 -10.76 -25.09 16.77
C LEU A 417 -11.44 -25.74 15.55
N SER A 418 -11.42 -27.08 15.47
CA SER A 418 -11.93 -27.85 14.33
C SER A 418 -12.71 -29.09 14.75
N GLU A 419 -13.60 -29.54 13.85
CA GLU A 419 -14.26 -30.84 13.95
C GLU A 419 -13.30 -31.94 13.51
N SER A 420 -12.59 -32.52 14.48
CA SER A 420 -11.65 -33.61 14.22
C SER A 420 -12.37 -34.96 14.10
N GLN A 421 -11.85 -35.82 13.25
CA GLN A 421 -12.16 -37.25 13.32
C GLN A 421 -11.55 -37.82 14.60
N VAL A 422 -12.26 -38.74 15.24
CA VAL A 422 -11.79 -39.37 16.48
C VAL A 422 -11.58 -40.85 16.22
N LEU A 423 -10.34 -41.29 16.35
CA LEU A 423 -9.93 -42.69 16.33
C LEU A 423 -9.67 -43.14 17.76
N LEU A 424 -10.47 -44.11 18.22
CA LEU A 424 -10.35 -44.66 19.55
C LEU A 424 -9.50 -45.94 19.54
N LEU A 425 -8.52 -46.02 20.42
CA LEU A 425 -7.75 -47.23 20.70
C LEU A 425 -8.30 -47.88 21.98
N GLY A 426 -9.16 -48.90 21.83
CA GLY A 426 -9.86 -49.57 22.93
C GLY A 426 -11.34 -49.82 22.63
N ASN A 427 -12.09 -50.32 23.62
CA ASN A 427 -13.45 -50.85 23.50
C ASN A 427 -14.52 -50.05 24.28
N ALA A 428 -14.31 -48.74 24.51
CA ALA A 428 -15.27 -47.91 25.24
C ALA A 428 -16.60 -47.76 24.47
N LYS A 429 -17.73 -48.02 25.17
CA LYS A 429 -19.09 -48.09 24.56
C LYS A 429 -19.96 -46.84 24.75
N LYS A 430 -19.60 -45.93 25.67
CA LYS A 430 -20.39 -44.72 25.98
C LYS A 430 -19.49 -43.49 26.02
N LEU A 431 -19.47 -42.74 24.91
CA LEU A 431 -18.60 -41.57 24.75
C LEU A 431 -19.41 -40.32 24.36
N PRO A 432 -18.94 -39.12 24.73
CA PRO A 432 -19.62 -37.85 24.49
C PRO A 432 -19.53 -37.36 23.03
N CYS A 433 -18.79 -38.07 22.17
CA CYS A 433 -18.61 -37.72 20.76
C CYS A 433 -18.73 -38.94 19.86
N ALA A 434 -19.03 -38.69 18.58
CA ALA A 434 -18.99 -39.72 17.55
C ALA A 434 -17.55 -40.18 17.34
N ILE A 435 -17.34 -41.49 17.34
CA ILE A 435 -16.04 -42.11 17.04
C ILE A 435 -16.06 -42.49 15.57
N THR A 436 -15.07 -42.00 14.83
CA THR A 436 -14.93 -42.27 13.39
C THR A 436 -14.49 -43.71 13.16
N LYS A 437 -13.54 -44.19 13.96
CA LYS A 437 -13.05 -45.57 13.89
C LYS A 437 -12.57 -46.05 15.25
N GLN A 438 -12.80 -47.32 15.53
CA GLN A 438 -12.38 -47.98 16.76
C GLN A 438 -11.40 -49.09 16.40
N LEU A 439 -10.23 -49.07 17.04
CA LEU A 439 -9.17 -50.06 16.86
C LEU A 439 -8.87 -50.74 18.20
N PRO A 440 -8.39 -51.99 18.19
CA PRO A 440 -8.05 -52.70 19.42
C PRO A 440 -6.93 -51.99 20.18
N GLN A 441 -6.97 -52.11 21.51
CA GLN A 441 -5.89 -51.63 22.36
C GLN A 441 -4.62 -52.44 22.11
N GLY A 442 -3.46 -51.77 22.05
CA GLY A 442 -2.18 -52.43 21.73
C GLY A 442 -2.01 -52.79 20.26
N ILE A 443 -2.73 -52.12 19.36
CA ILE A 443 -2.51 -52.26 17.92
C ILE A 443 -1.05 -51.98 17.56
N MET A 444 -0.48 -52.78 16.65
CA MET A 444 0.88 -52.58 16.19
C MET A 444 1.04 -51.19 15.53
N PRO A 445 2.12 -50.44 15.83
CA PRO A 445 2.31 -49.08 15.29
C PRO A 445 2.20 -48.95 13.77
N HIS A 446 2.68 -49.96 13.04
CA HIS A 446 2.58 -49.98 11.58
C HIS A 446 1.13 -50.16 11.09
N ALA A 447 0.35 -51.01 11.76
CA ALA A 447 -1.06 -51.22 11.43
C ALA A 447 -1.89 -49.96 11.74
N LEU A 448 -1.60 -49.27 12.85
CA LEU A 448 -2.21 -47.98 13.15
C LEU A 448 -1.92 -46.95 12.05
N ALA A 449 -0.67 -46.86 11.60
CA ALA A 449 -0.28 -45.91 10.55
C ALA A 449 -1.01 -46.16 9.23
N GLN A 450 -1.16 -47.42 8.81
CA GLN A 450 -1.92 -47.78 7.60
C GLN A 450 -3.42 -47.44 7.73
N GLU A 451 -4.01 -47.64 8.91
CA GLU A 451 -5.43 -47.30 9.13
C GLU A 451 -5.67 -45.79 9.17
N ILE A 452 -4.70 -45.03 9.69
CA ILE A 452 -4.71 -43.57 9.63
C ILE A 452 -4.59 -43.08 8.19
N GLU A 453 -3.69 -43.67 7.39
CA GLU A 453 -3.54 -43.35 5.96
C GLU A 453 -4.84 -43.55 5.20
N LYS A 454 -5.48 -44.72 5.34
CA LYS A 454 -6.79 -45.00 4.73
C LYS A 454 -7.86 -43.97 5.12
N LEU A 455 -7.94 -43.62 6.41
CA LEU A 455 -8.94 -42.65 6.90
C LEU A 455 -8.74 -41.24 6.34
N ILE A 456 -7.50 -40.89 6.00
CA ILE A 456 -7.15 -39.59 5.45
C ILE A 456 -7.35 -39.59 3.93
N ASP A 457 -7.09 -40.71 3.25
CA ASP A 457 -7.24 -40.87 1.80
C ASP A 457 -8.69 -41.13 1.36
N ASP A 458 -9.55 -41.78 2.16
CA ASP A 458 -10.98 -42.02 1.86
C ASP A 458 -11.82 -40.73 1.68
N LYS A 459 -11.23 -39.56 1.90
CA LYS A 459 -11.83 -38.24 1.69
C LYS A 459 -11.10 -37.35 0.66
N ARG A 460 -10.01 -37.84 0.05
CA ARG A 460 -9.38 -37.20 -1.11
C ARG A 460 -10.15 -37.57 -2.37
#